data_AF-A0A9E5QW59-F1
#
_entry.id   AF-A0A9E5QW59-F1
#
_cell.length_a   1.000
_cell.length_b   1.000
_cell.length_c   1.000
_cell.angle_alpha   90.00
_cell.angle_beta   90.00
_cell.angle_gamma   90.00
#
_symmetry.space_group_name_H-M   'P 1'
#
loop_
_entity.id
_entity.type
_entity.pdbx_description
1 polymer ?
#
loop_
_entity_poly.entity_id
_entity_poly.type
_entity_poly.pdbx_seq_one_letter_code
_entity_poly.pdbx_strand_id
1 'polypeptide(L)'
;MLPFEHVWELSKIKKEPRAYSCSKQTSKIMTKQLEKLTDSQWKIISHIFTKRKRKLDLREVLNAILCLVRSGIQWRNFPLEFP
;
A
#
# COMPACT_ATOMS: atom_id res chain seq x y z
N MET A 1 29.23 24.08 -15.60
CA MET A 1 28.08 24.16 -16.53
C MET A 1 28.32 23.13 -17.61
N LEU A 2 27.70 21.94 -17.50
CA LEU A 2 27.91 20.86 -18.47
C LEU A 2 26.98 21.06 -19.68
N PRO A 3 27.45 20.80 -20.91
CA PRO A 3 26.69 21.08 -22.14
C PRO A 3 25.49 20.14 -22.31
N PHE A 4 24.43 20.69 -22.91
CA PHE A 4 23.09 20.11 -23.06
C PHE A 4 23.03 18.75 -23.79
N GLU A 5 24.06 18.44 -24.59
CA GLU A 5 24.18 17.18 -25.34
C GLU A 5 24.35 15.94 -24.43
N HIS A 6 24.81 16.11 -23.18
CA HIS A 6 25.01 14.97 -22.26
C HIS A 6 23.71 14.46 -21.61
N VAL A 7 22.58 15.14 -21.80
CA VAL A 7 21.28 14.76 -21.24
C VAL A 7 20.59 13.68 -22.09
N TRP A 8 20.86 13.65 -23.40
CA TRP A 8 20.18 12.73 -24.33
C TRP A 8 20.74 11.30 -24.29
N GLU A 9 22.01 11.12 -23.90
CA GLU A 9 22.66 9.80 -23.82
C GLU A 9 22.14 8.94 -22.64
N LEU A 10 21.51 9.56 -21.63
CA LEU A 10 20.88 8.86 -20.50
C LEU A 10 19.55 8.20 -20.84
N SER A 11 18.98 8.48 -22.03
CA SER A 11 17.75 7.86 -22.51
C SER A 11 17.91 6.39 -22.92
N LYS A 12 19.14 5.90 -23.04
CA LYS A 12 19.47 4.51 -23.40
C LYS A 12 19.71 3.61 -22.17
N ILE A 13 19.59 4.12 -20.95
CA ILE A 13 19.61 3.29 -19.75
C ILE A 13 18.27 2.54 -19.69
N LYS A 14 18.32 1.31 -20.19
CA LYS A 14 17.37 0.20 -20.02
C LYS A 14 16.57 0.37 -18.72
N LYS A 15 15.31 0.83 -18.82
CA LYS A 15 14.35 0.67 -17.73
C LYS A 15 14.04 -0.82 -17.63
N GLU A 16 14.85 -1.51 -16.84
CA GLU A 16 14.50 -2.81 -16.26
C GLU A 16 13.07 -2.69 -15.70
N PRO A 17 12.18 -3.66 -15.93
CA PRO A 17 10.87 -3.63 -15.30
C PRO A 17 11.11 -3.56 -13.80
N ARG A 18 10.66 -2.48 -13.15
CA ARG A 18 10.56 -2.42 -11.69
C ARG A 18 9.55 -3.49 -11.30
N ALA A 19 10.04 -4.73 -11.21
CA ALA A 19 9.38 -5.79 -10.51
C ALA A 19 9.13 -5.25 -9.11
N TYR A 20 7.86 -4.98 -8.81
CA TYR A 20 7.40 -4.84 -7.44
C TYR A 20 7.53 -6.25 -6.85
N SER A 21 8.75 -6.63 -6.48
CA SER A 21 8.88 -7.63 -5.45
C SER A 21 8.29 -6.96 -4.22
N CYS A 22 7.21 -7.55 -3.70
CA CYS A 22 6.78 -7.31 -2.34
C CYS A 22 7.94 -7.81 -1.47
N SER A 23 8.91 -6.92 -1.29
CA SER A 23 10.13 -7.22 -0.59
C SER A 23 9.73 -7.41 0.86
N LYS A 24 9.97 -8.63 1.36
CA LYS A 24 10.02 -8.92 2.79
C LYS A 24 11.19 -8.13 3.38
N GLN A 25 11.06 -6.81 3.51
CA GLN A 25 11.98 -5.97 4.26
C GLN A 25 11.53 -5.96 5.71
N THR A 26 11.93 -6.98 6.46
CA THR A 26 11.91 -6.94 7.92
C THR A 26 13.21 -6.31 8.41
N SER A 27 13.39 -5.01 8.18
CA SER A 27 14.27 -4.24 9.05
C SER A 27 13.54 -4.08 10.38
N LYS A 28 14.10 -4.64 11.45
CA LYS A 28 13.58 -4.66 12.81
C LYS A 28 13.47 -3.23 13.37
N ILE A 29 12.41 -2.53 12.99
CA ILE A 29 11.91 -1.30 13.61
C ILE A 29 10.70 -1.77 14.45
N MET A 30 10.52 -1.26 15.67
CA MET A 30 9.42 -1.64 16.58
C MET A 30 8.04 -1.19 16.06
N THR A 31 7.65 -1.63 14.87
CA THR A 31 6.32 -1.43 14.32
C THR A 31 5.47 -2.62 14.76
N LYS A 32 4.51 -2.38 15.68
CA LYS A 32 3.49 -3.36 16.05
C LYS A 32 2.88 -3.93 14.78
N GLN A 33 2.99 -5.26 14.60
CA GLN A 33 2.49 -5.96 13.42
C GLN A 33 1.07 -5.50 13.11
N LEU A 34 0.80 -5.21 11.83
CA LEU A 34 -0.54 -4.89 11.40
C LEU A 34 -1.38 -6.17 11.40
N GLU A 35 -2.17 -6.36 12.44
CA GLU A 35 -3.13 -7.46 12.51
C GLU A 35 -4.43 -7.05 11.81
N LYS A 36 -5.04 -8.02 11.11
CA LYS A 36 -6.39 -7.86 10.55
C LYS A 36 -7.36 -7.62 11.72
N LEU A 37 -8.40 -6.81 11.48
CA LEU A 37 -9.43 -6.58 12.49
C LEU A 37 -10.01 -7.92 12.97
N THR A 38 -10.09 -8.11 14.28
CA THR A 38 -10.83 -9.24 14.87
C THR A 38 -12.34 -9.05 14.66
N ASP A 39 -13.11 -10.14 14.65
CA ASP A 39 -14.56 -10.09 14.45
C ASP A 39 -15.27 -9.23 15.51
N SER A 40 -14.78 -9.26 16.76
CA SER A 40 -15.28 -8.43 17.86
C SER A 40 -15.11 -6.93 17.59
N GLN A 41 -13.92 -6.53 17.12
CA GLN A 41 -13.62 -5.14 16.74
C GLN A 41 -14.47 -4.71 15.53
N TRP A 42 -14.61 -5.60 14.55
CA TRP A 42 -15.44 -5.35 13.37
C TRP A 42 -16.92 -5.14 13.74
N LYS A 43 -17.45 -5.88 14.72
CA LYS A 43 -18.84 -5.70 15.19
C LYS A 43 -19.11 -4.30 15.74
N ILE A 44 -18.13 -3.70 16.40
CA ILE A 44 -18.21 -2.34 16.93
C ILE A 44 -18.13 -1.32 15.79
N ILE A 45 -17.14 -1.47 14.91
CA ILE A 45 -16.87 -0.52 13.80
C ILE A 45 -17.98 -0.56 12.74
N SER A 46 -18.53 -1.74 12.45
CA SER A 46 -19.59 -1.94 11.45
C SER A 46 -20.84 -1.10 11.73
N HIS A 47 -21.11 -0.75 12.99
CA HIS A 47 -22.23 0.12 13.37
C HIS A 47 -22.08 1.55 12.89
N ILE A 48 -20.86 2.03 12.66
CA ILE A 48 -20.58 3.39 12.16
C ILE A 48 -20.95 3.49 10.68
N PHE A 49 -20.91 2.38 9.95
CA PHE A 49 -21.18 2.37 8.52
C PHE A 49 -22.67 2.25 8.21
N THR A 50 -23.15 3.11 7.31
CA THR A 50 -24.51 2.98 6.77
C THR A 50 -24.65 1.70 5.94
N LYS A 51 -25.79 1.02 6.09
CA LYS A 51 -26.18 -0.16 5.30
C LYS A 51 -26.62 0.29 3.91
N ARG A 52 -25.76 0.08 2.91
CA ARG A 52 -25.99 0.38 1.50
C ARG A 52 -25.33 -0.71 0.66
N LYS A 53 -25.87 -0.96 -0.54
CA LYS A 53 -25.33 -1.96 -1.47
C LYS A 53 -23.92 -1.54 -1.90
N ARG A 54 -22.93 -2.39 -1.67
CA ARG A 54 -21.53 -2.21 -2.05
C ARG A 54 -21.05 -3.47 -2.76
N LYS A 55 -20.12 -3.31 -3.70
CA LYS A 55 -19.45 -4.42 -4.39
C LYS A 55 -18.27 -4.98 -3.59
N LEU A 56 -17.68 -4.16 -2.73
CA LEU A 56 -16.49 -4.48 -1.95
C LEU A 56 -16.83 -4.72 -0.49
N ASP A 57 -16.11 -5.63 0.15
CA ASP A 57 -16.20 -5.91 1.57
C ASP A 57 -15.55 -4.79 2.37
N LEU A 58 -16.34 -4.08 3.19
CA LEU A 58 -15.82 -2.92 3.94
C LEU A 58 -14.69 -3.32 4.90
N ARG A 59 -14.73 -4.54 5.44
CA ARG A 59 -13.68 -5.01 6.36
C ARG A 59 -12.33 -5.07 5.67
N GLU A 60 -12.31 -5.50 4.41
CA GLU A 60 -11.09 -5.57 3.60
C GLU A 60 -10.59 -4.19 3.23
N VAL A 61 -11.49 -3.29 2.80
CA VAL A 61 -11.16 -1.90 2.53
C VAL A 61 -10.61 -1.20 3.77
N LEU A 62 -11.18 -1.46 4.95
CA LEU A 62 -10.73 -0.86 6.20
C LEU A 62 -9.37 -1.43 6.64
N ASN A 63 -9.15 -2.74 6.47
CA ASN A 63 -7.83 -3.34 6.69
C ASN A 63 -6.77 -2.71 5.74
N ALA A 64 -7.13 -2.46 4.48
CA ALA A 64 -6.27 -1.80 3.50
C ALA A 64 -5.89 -0.37 3.93
N ILE A 65 -6.87 0.43 4.34
CA ILE A 65 -6.66 1.80 4.83
C ILE A 65 -5.78 1.80 6.09
N LEU A 66 -6.04 0.89 7.04
CA LEU A 66 -5.22 0.78 8.25
C LEU A 66 -3.79 0.35 7.94
N CYS A 67 -3.61 -0.54 6.96
CA CYS A 67 -2.29 -0.93 6.46
C CYS A 67 -1.52 0.28 5.93
N LEU A 68 -2.18 1.13 5.12
CA LEU A 68 -1.60 2.34 4.56
C LEU A 68 -1.22 3.35 5.65
N VAL A 69 -2.13 3.63 6.59
CA VAL A 69 -1.92 4.59 7.68
C VAL A 69 -0.85 4.12 8.66
N ARG A 70 -0.82 2.83 8.99
CA ARG A 70 0.14 2.28 9.97
C ARG A 70 1.53 2.09 9.39
N SER A 71 1.62 1.60 8.16
CA SER A 71 2.92 1.32 7.51
C SER A 71 3.55 2.58 6.91
N GLY A 72 2.74 3.63 6.66
CA GLY A 72 3.21 4.88 6.06
C GLY A 72 3.62 4.73 4.58
N ILE A 73 3.17 3.66 3.92
CA ILE A 73 3.50 3.40 2.51
C ILE A 73 2.75 4.41 1.64
N GLN A 74 3.42 4.91 0.61
CA GLN A 74 2.76 5.77 -0.38
C GLN A 74 1.66 5.00 -1.09
N TRP A 75 0.48 5.61 -1.25
CA TRP A 75 -0.68 5.02 -1.93
C TRP A 75 -0.37 4.45 -3.33
N ARG A 76 0.59 5.03 -4.05
CA ARG A 76 1.05 4.54 -5.36
C ARG A 76 1.86 3.25 -5.32
N ASN A 77 2.41 2.93 -4.14
CA ASN A 77 3.16 1.69 -3.89
C ASN A 77 2.33 0.71 -3.03
N PHE A 78 1.02 0.94 -2.94
CA PHE A 78 0.12 0.05 -2.23
C PHE A 78 -0.04 -1.25 -3.04
N PRO A 79 0.08 -2.43 -2.40
CA PRO A 79 -0.01 -3.69 -3.12
C PRO A 79 -1.38 -3.88 -3.77
N LEU A 80 -1.36 -4.37 -5.01
CA LEU A 80 -2.54 -4.65 -5.85
C LEU A 80 -3.41 -5.80 -5.32
N GLU A 81 -2.98 -6.48 -4.27
CA GLU A 81 -3.71 -7.59 -3.62
C GLU A 81 -4.92 -7.12 -2.82
N PHE A 82 -4.98 -5.84 -2.49
CA PHE A 82 -6.14 -5.24 -1.83
C PHE A 82 -7.15 -4.70 -2.87
N PRO A 83 -8.46 -4.83 -2.59
CA PRO A 83 -9.53 -4.47 -3.53
C PRO A 83 -9.73 -2.96 -3.75
#